data_AF-A0A821IHD4-F1
#
_entry.id   AF-A0A821IHD4-F1
#
_cell.length_a   1.000
_cell.length_b   1.000
_cell.length_c   1.000
_cell.angle_alpha   90.00
_cell.angle_beta   90.00
_cell.angle_gamma   90.00
#
_symmetry.space_group_name_H-M   'P 1'
#
loop_
_entity.id
_entity.type
_entity.pdbx_description
1 polymer ?
#
loop_
_entity_poly.entity_id
_entity_poly.type
_entity_poly.pdbx_seq_one_letter_code
_entity_poly.pdbx_strand_id
1 'polypeptide(L)'
;MEAIRLIRQCAKYVAEKPHVFREHAGEDLINVSEDDRIWVKGWFPILFELSCIISRCKLDVRTRALTVMFEIMKNYGESFTQNWWIELFNVVFRIFDNMKLPDTQVEKIEWMTTTCNHALYAIVDVFTQYYDFIPESVV
;
A
#
# COMPACT_ATOMS: atom_id res chain seq x y z
N MET A 1 -17.36 6.65 3.12
CA MET A 1 -16.78 5.67 4.07
C MET A 1 -16.89 4.24 3.56
N GLU A 2 -18.01 3.86 2.95
CA GLU A 2 -18.22 2.49 2.45
C GLU A 2 -17.19 2.01 1.41
N ALA A 3 -16.72 2.89 0.51
CA ALA A 3 -15.71 2.51 -0.49
C ALA A 3 -14.39 1.99 0.12
N ILE A 4 -13.84 2.68 1.13
CA ILE A 4 -12.61 2.24 1.82
C ILE A 4 -12.84 0.91 2.54
N ARG A 5 -14.05 0.69 3.08
CA ARG A 5 -14.46 -0.58 3.69
C ARG A 5 -14.46 -1.71 2.65
N LEU A 6 -14.97 -1.45 1.44
CA LEU A 6 -14.94 -2.41 0.33
C LEU A 6 -13.51 -2.72 -0.13
N ILE A 7 -12.62 -1.72 -0.20
CA ILE A 7 -11.19 -1.94 -0.51
C ILE A 7 -10.56 -2.90 0.49
N ARG A 8 -10.86 -2.75 1.80
CA ARG A 8 -10.41 -3.70 2.83
C ARG A 8 -10.95 -5.11 2.58
N GLN A 9 -12.20 -5.24 2.14
CA GLN A 9 -12.76 -6.55 1.78
C GLN A 9 -12.07 -7.16 0.56
N CYS A 10 -11.67 -6.36 -0.43
CA CYS A 10 -10.85 -6.84 -1.54
C CYS A 10 -9.51 -7.38 -1.05
N ALA A 11 -8.84 -6.69 -0.13
CA ALA A 11 -7.56 -7.15 0.45
C ALA A 11 -7.72 -8.50 1.15
N LYS A 12 -8.79 -8.64 1.94
CA LYS A 12 -9.15 -9.91 2.58
C LYS A 12 -9.41 -11.01 1.54
N TYR A 13 -10.10 -10.70 0.44
CA TYR A 13 -10.36 -11.66 -0.63
C TYR A 13 -9.07 -12.14 -1.32
N VAL A 14 -8.11 -11.24 -1.56
CA VAL A 14 -6.79 -11.60 -2.11
C VAL A 14 -6.06 -12.56 -1.17
N ALA A 15 -6.04 -12.25 0.14
CA ALA A 15 -5.41 -13.11 1.14
C ALA A 15 -6.06 -14.49 1.27
N GLU A 16 -7.40 -14.56 1.24
CA GLU A 16 -8.14 -15.82 1.41
C GLU A 16 -8.14 -16.69 0.14
N LYS A 17 -7.99 -16.08 -1.04
CA LYS A 17 -8.11 -16.77 -2.33
C LYS A 17 -7.00 -16.42 -3.33
N PRO A 18 -5.71 -16.58 -2.98
CA PRO A 18 -4.59 -16.24 -3.87
C PRO A 18 -4.60 -17.05 -5.18
N HIS A 19 -5.08 -18.31 -5.14
CA HIS A 19 -5.18 -19.18 -6.32
C HIS A 19 -6.02 -18.59 -7.46
N VAL A 20 -7.07 -17.82 -7.14
CA VAL A 20 -7.92 -17.18 -8.16
C VAL A 20 -7.10 -16.22 -9.03
N PHE A 21 -6.13 -15.52 -8.42
CA PHE A 21 -5.26 -14.56 -9.11
C PHE A 21 -4.11 -15.26 -9.86
N ARG A 22 -3.70 -16.44 -9.39
CA ARG A 22 -2.64 -17.27 -10.00
C ARG A 22 -3.08 -17.87 -11.34
N GLU A 23 -4.28 -18.44 -11.38
CA GLU A 23 -4.77 -19.28 -12.49
C GLU A 23 -5.34 -18.48 -13.67
N HIS A 24 -5.94 -17.31 -13.44
CA HIS A 24 -6.68 -16.56 -14.47
C HIS A 24 -5.79 -15.60 -15.27
N ALA A 25 -4.66 -16.05 -15.82
CA ALA A 25 -3.85 -15.22 -16.72
C ALA A 25 -4.59 -14.96 -18.05
N GLY A 26 -5.07 -13.72 -18.24
CA GLY A 26 -5.35 -13.20 -19.58
C GLY A 26 -4.04 -13.11 -20.38
N GLU A 27 -4.13 -13.00 -21.70
CA GLU A 27 -3.00 -13.08 -22.63
C GLU A 27 -1.84 -12.10 -22.28
N ASP A 28 -2.15 -10.98 -21.62
CA ASP A 28 -1.18 -9.93 -21.25
C ASP A 28 -0.18 -10.32 -20.13
N LEU A 29 -0.40 -11.43 -19.41
CA LEU A 29 0.45 -11.83 -18.25
C LEU A 29 1.14 -13.20 -18.43
N ILE A 30 1.24 -13.69 -19.67
CA ILE A 30 1.88 -14.99 -19.97
C ILE A 30 3.35 -15.02 -19.48
N ASN A 31 4.04 -13.88 -19.54
CA ASN A 31 5.44 -13.76 -19.11
C ASN A 31 5.62 -13.43 -17.62
N VAL A 32 4.53 -13.26 -16.86
CA VAL A 32 4.58 -12.97 -15.41
C VAL A 32 4.48 -14.26 -14.63
N SER A 33 5.37 -14.43 -13.65
CA SER A 33 5.40 -15.61 -12.78
C SER A 33 4.04 -15.80 -12.08
N GLU A 34 3.69 -17.05 -11.80
CA GLU A 34 2.41 -17.39 -11.17
C GLU A 34 2.19 -16.65 -9.85
N ASP A 35 3.24 -16.51 -9.04
CA ASP A 35 3.16 -15.79 -7.77
C ASP A 35 3.03 -14.28 -8.01
N ASP A 36 3.79 -13.69 -8.92
CA ASP A 36 3.70 -12.24 -9.21
C ASP A 36 2.35 -11.83 -9.80
N ARG A 37 1.56 -12.77 -10.37
CA ARG A 37 0.17 -12.49 -10.75
C ARG A 37 -0.71 -12.12 -9.55
N ILE A 38 -0.44 -12.71 -8.37
CA ILE A 38 -1.14 -12.37 -7.12
C ILE A 38 -0.86 -10.90 -6.76
N TRP A 39 0.39 -10.46 -6.92
CA TRP A 39 0.76 -9.07 -6.72
C TRP A 39 0.10 -8.15 -7.73
N VAL A 40 0.32 -8.39 -9.02
CA VAL A 40 -0.12 -7.50 -10.11
C VAL A 40 -1.65 -7.38 -10.18
N LYS A 41 -2.40 -8.47 -9.93
CA LYS A 41 -3.87 -8.47 -10.02
C LYS A 41 -4.59 -8.31 -8.69
N GLY A 42 -3.95 -8.69 -7.58
CA GLY A 42 -4.55 -8.66 -6.26
C GLY A 42 -4.06 -7.48 -5.43
N TRP A 43 -2.82 -7.57 -4.96
CA TRP A 43 -2.28 -6.63 -3.98
C TRP A 43 -1.99 -5.24 -4.54
N PHE A 44 -1.32 -5.15 -5.69
CA PHE A 44 -0.87 -3.89 -6.25
C PHE A 44 -2.04 -2.93 -6.57
N PRO A 45 -3.15 -3.34 -7.23
CA PRO A 45 -4.26 -2.43 -7.50
C PRO A 45 -4.89 -1.84 -6.23
N ILE A 46 -4.98 -2.64 -5.16
CA ILE A 46 -5.53 -2.22 -3.86
C ILE A 46 -4.62 -1.18 -3.21
N LEU A 47 -3.33 -1.47 -3.13
CA LEU A 47 -2.34 -0.61 -2.47
C LEU A 47 -2.11 0.68 -3.27
N PHE A 48 -2.10 0.58 -4.61
CA PHE A 48 -2.01 1.73 -5.50
C PHE A 48 -3.22 2.66 -5.37
N GLU A 49 -4.44 2.11 -5.34
CA GLU A 49 -5.64 2.94 -5.19
C GLU A 49 -5.70 3.62 -3.82
N LEU A 50 -5.30 2.91 -2.74
CA LEU A 50 -5.16 3.54 -1.43
C LEU A 50 -4.14 4.69 -1.45
N SER A 51 -3.00 4.52 -2.12
CA SER A 51 -2.01 5.59 -2.33
C SER A 51 -2.60 6.79 -3.08
N CYS A 52 -3.41 6.53 -4.10
CA CYS A 52 -4.11 7.58 -4.86
C CYS A 52 -5.11 8.34 -3.97
N ILE A 53 -5.90 7.63 -3.15
CA ILE A 53 -6.84 8.25 -2.20
C ILE A 53 -6.09 9.10 -1.17
N ILE A 54 -4.99 8.58 -0.62
CA ILE A 54 -4.15 9.32 0.34
C ILE A 54 -3.66 10.63 -0.30
N SER A 55 -3.21 10.56 -1.55
CA SER A 55 -2.62 11.70 -2.26
C SER A 55 -3.64 12.75 -2.71
N ARG A 56 -4.89 12.37 -3.00
CA ARG A 56 -5.84 13.24 -3.71
C ARG A 56 -7.05 13.69 -2.88
N CYS A 57 -7.34 13.01 -1.76
CA CYS A 57 -8.56 13.27 -0.99
C CYS A 57 -8.32 14.17 0.23
N LYS A 58 -9.41 14.73 0.75
CA LYS A 58 -9.43 15.57 1.97
C LYS A 58 -8.98 14.78 3.21
N LEU A 59 -8.54 15.50 4.24
CA LEU A 59 -7.97 15.00 5.49
C LEU A 59 -8.68 13.76 6.06
N ASP A 60 -10.00 13.82 6.24
CA ASP A 60 -10.80 12.75 6.85
C ASP A 60 -10.84 11.45 6.02
N VAL A 61 -10.70 11.57 4.69
CA VAL A 61 -10.66 10.42 3.77
C VAL A 61 -9.25 9.85 3.66
N ARG A 62 -8.24 10.72 3.47
CA ARG A 62 -6.84 10.29 3.32
C ARG A 62 -6.31 9.59 4.58
N THR A 63 -6.65 10.10 5.77
CA THR A 63 -6.20 9.49 7.04
C THR A 63 -6.79 8.09 7.23
N ARG A 64 -8.05 7.87 6.86
CA ARG A 64 -8.64 6.52 6.89
C ARG A 64 -8.01 5.59 5.86
N ALA A 65 -7.74 6.06 4.64
CA ALA A 65 -7.06 5.26 3.63
C ALA A 65 -5.63 4.89 4.08
N LEU A 66 -4.92 5.82 4.72
CA LEU A 66 -3.61 5.58 5.34
C LEU A 66 -3.69 4.46 6.39
N THR A 67 -4.65 4.54 7.31
CA THR A 67 -4.88 3.47 8.30
C THR A 67 -5.12 2.13 7.64
N VAL A 68 -5.99 2.06 6.62
CA VAL A 68 -6.30 0.79 5.93
C VAL A 68 -5.10 0.24 5.20
N MET A 69 -4.29 1.08 4.54
CA MET A 69 -3.06 0.65 3.87
C MET A 69 -2.10 -0.02 4.85
N PHE A 70 -1.82 0.61 5.99
CA PHE A 70 -0.90 0.04 6.98
C PHE A 70 -1.50 -1.15 7.74
N GLU A 71 -2.82 -1.22 7.94
CA GLU A 71 -3.46 -2.44 8.46
C GLU A 71 -3.32 -3.61 7.49
N ILE A 72 -3.44 -3.38 6.18
CA ILE A 72 -3.20 -4.43 5.18
C ILE A 72 -1.77 -4.93 5.28
N MET A 73 -0.80 -4.02 5.35
CA MET A 73 0.62 -4.36 5.51
C MET A 73 0.86 -5.20 6.77
N LYS A 74 0.32 -4.78 7.92
CA LYS A 74 0.50 -5.48 9.20
C LYS A 74 -0.19 -6.83 9.29
N ASN A 75 -1.32 -7.01 8.60
CA ASN A 75 -2.12 -8.23 8.69
C ASN A 75 -1.73 -9.27 7.64
N TYR A 76 -1.18 -8.85 6.50
CA TYR A 76 -0.95 -9.73 5.35
C TYR A 76 0.50 -9.72 4.86
N GLY A 77 1.39 -8.94 5.47
CA GLY A 77 2.79 -8.81 5.07
C GLY A 77 3.59 -10.11 5.11
N GLU A 78 3.18 -11.09 5.93
CA GLU A 78 3.79 -12.43 5.94
C GLU A 78 3.65 -13.16 4.59
N SER A 79 2.62 -12.83 3.81
CA SER A 79 2.37 -13.41 2.49
C SER A 79 3.16 -12.73 1.36
N PHE A 80 3.88 -11.65 1.65
CA PHE A 80 4.56 -10.86 0.63
C PHE A 80 5.98 -11.37 0.37
N THR A 81 6.35 -11.41 -0.91
CA THR A 81 7.73 -11.71 -1.31
C THR A 81 8.62 -10.49 -1.13
N GLN A 82 9.94 -10.70 -1.13
CA GLN A 82 10.93 -9.62 -1.07
C GLN A 82 10.73 -8.56 -2.17
N ASN A 83 10.46 -8.98 -3.41
CA ASN A 83 10.20 -8.04 -4.51
C ASN A 83 8.93 -7.22 -4.28
N TRP A 84 7.88 -7.83 -3.74
CA TRP A 84 6.63 -7.11 -3.48
C TRP A 84 6.81 -6.07 -2.37
N TRP A 85 7.63 -6.35 -1.36
CA TRP A 85 8.01 -5.34 -0.37
C TRP A 85 8.71 -4.14 -1.02
N ILE A 86 9.66 -4.37 -1.92
CA ILE A 86 10.35 -3.28 -2.65
C ILE A 86 9.33 -2.42 -3.43
N GLU A 87 8.45 -3.06 -4.20
CA GLU A 87 7.41 -2.34 -4.95
C GLU A 87 6.43 -1.60 -4.04
N LEU A 88 6.03 -2.21 -2.91
CA LEU A 88 5.15 -1.59 -1.94
C LEU A 88 5.76 -0.33 -1.34
N PHE A 89 7.02 -0.40 -0.89
CA PHE A 89 7.69 0.76 -0.31
C PHE A 89 7.94 1.85 -1.34
N ASN A 90 8.15 1.51 -2.62
CA ASN A 90 8.15 2.50 -3.72
C ASN A 90 6.80 3.24 -3.88
N VAL A 91 5.68 2.62 -3.49
CA VAL A 91 4.36 3.26 -3.44
C VAL A 91 4.19 4.07 -2.15
N VAL A 92 4.59 3.51 -1.00
CA VAL A 92 4.45 4.17 0.31
C VAL A 92 5.32 5.42 0.41
N PHE A 93 6.58 5.37 -0.05
CA PHE A 93 7.47 6.53 0.05
C PHE A 93 7.03 7.72 -0.80
N ARG A 94 6.15 7.51 -1.79
CA ARG A 94 5.52 8.62 -2.53
C ARG A 94 4.60 9.50 -1.66
N ILE A 95 4.25 9.08 -0.44
CA ILE A 95 3.54 9.91 0.54
C ILE A 95 4.40 11.11 0.98
N PHE A 96 5.73 10.95 0.97
CA PHE A 96 6.69 11.98 1.36
C PHE A 96 7.24 12.77 0.18
N ASP A 97 6.74 12.53 -1.04
CA ASP A 97 7.21 13.21 -2.24
C ASP A 97 6.83 14.69 -2.19
N ASN A 98 7.84 15.53 -1.95
CA ASN A 98 7.71 16.97 -1.80
C ASN A 98 7.17 17.66 -3.06
N MET A 99 7.29 17.06 -4.24
CA MET A 99 6.76 17.61 -5.49
C MET A 99 5.23 17.51 -5.58
N LYS A 100 4.60 16.74 -4.69
CA LYS A 100 3.13 16.62 -4.57
C LYS A 100 2.54 17.45 -3.45
N LEU A 101 3.38 18.17 -2.70
CA LEU A 101 2.91 18.96 -1.58
C LEU A 101 2.03 20.12 -2.08
N PRO A 102 0.94 20.44 -1.36
CA PRO A 102 0.10 21.58 -1.69
C PRO A 102 0.90 22.88 -1.79
N ASP A 103 0.47 23.82 -2.63
CA ASP A 103 1.24 25.03 -2.91
C ASP A 103 1.38 25.95 -1.68
N THR A 104 0.39 25.93 -0.77
CA THR A 104 0.37 26.81 0.39
C THR A 104 1.14 26.23 1.58
N GLN A 105 1.87 27.09 2.30
CA GLN A 105 2.63 26.68 3.50
C GLN A 105 1.73 26.04 4.58
N VAL A 106 0.49 26.52 4.72
CA VAL A 106 -0.47 25.99 5.70
C VAL A 106 -0.84 24.55 5.37
N GLU A 107 -1.18 24.26 4.12
CA GLU A 107 -1.53 22.90 3.68
C GLU A 107 -0.31 21.97 3.71
N LYS A 108 0.90 22.48 3.46
CA LYS A 108 2.15 21.73 3.67
C LYS A 108 2.32 21.29 5.12
N ILE A 109 2.14 22.22 6.06
CA ILE A 109 2.24 21.94 7.50
C ILE A 109 1.16 20.93 7.90
N GLU A 110 -0.08 21.10 7.42
CA GLU A 110 -1.16 20.15 7.67
C GLU A 110 -0.79 18.75 7.14
N TRP A 111 -0.32 18.63 5.90
CA TRP A 111 0.09 17.36 5.31
C TRP A 111 1.18 16.68 6.12
N MET A 112 2.24 17.42 6.48
CA MET A 112 3.34 16.89 7.27
C MET A 112 2.89 16.38 8.64
N THR A 113 2.08 17.17 9.34
CA THR A 113 1.66 16.85 10.72
C THR A 113 0.59 15.76 10.80
N THR A 114 -0.28 15.68 9.80
CA THR A 114 -1.44 14.76 9.81
C THR A 114 -1.30 13.54 8.92
N THR A 115 -0.37 13.55 7.97
CA THR A 115 -0.21 12.44 7.00
C THR A 115 1.19 11.85 7.10
N CYS A 116 2.24 12.66 6.93
CA CYS A 116 3.62 12.18 7.00
C CYS A 116 3.98 11.63 8.38
N ASN A 117 3.64 12.33 9.46
CA ASN A 117 3.93 11.85 10.82
C ASN A 117 3.26 10.50 11.09
N HIS A 118 1.97 10.35 10.77
CA HIS A 118 1.27 9.08 10.93
C HIS A 118 1.88 7.96 10.07
N ALA A 119 2.23 8.26 8.82
CA ALA A 119 2.88 7.29 7.94
C ALA A 119 4.24 6.85 8.48
N LEU A 120 5.03 7.77 9.04
CA LEU A 120 6.34 7.46 9.60
C LEU A 120 6.23 6.49 10.78
N TYR A 121 5.33 6.74 11.74
CA TYR A 121 5.10 5.80 12.85
C TYR A 121 4.65 4.43 12.35
N ALA A 122 3.72 4.40 11.40
CA ALA A 122 3.22 3.14 10.87
C ALA A 122 4.29 2.37 10.05
N ILE A 123 5.18 3.08 9.37
CA ILE A 123 6.35 2.49 8.70
C ILE A 123 7.28 1.84 9.72
N VAL A 124 7.58 2.52 10.83
CA VAL A 124 8.41 1.96 11.92
C VAL A 124 7.77 0.69 12.49
N ASP A 125 6.45 0.68 12.70
CA ASP A 125 5.73 -0.52 13.15
C ASP A 125 5.88 -1.68 12.15
N VAL A 126 5.69 -1.43 10.86
CA VAL A 126 5.83 -2.45 9.80
C VAL A 126 7.26 -2.97 9.72
N PHE A 127 8.27 -2.08 9.74
CA PHE A 127 9.67 -2.50 9.74
C PHE A 127 10.01 -3.34 10.97
N THR A 128 9.48 -2.98 12.14
CA THR A 128 9.72 -3.74 13.37
C THR A 128 9.09 -5.13 13.29
N GLN A 129 7.89 -5.25 12.72
CA GLN A 129 7.18 -6.51 12.59
C GLN A 129 7.79 -7.43 11.51
N TYR A 130 8.26 -6.86 10.39
CA TYR A 130 8.70 -7.61 9.21
C TYR A 130 10.18 -7.44 8.88
N TYR A 131 11.01 -7.09 9.87
CA TYR A 131 12.44 -6.81 9.67
C TYR A 131 13.16 -7.88 8.85
N ASP A 132 12.92 -9.16 9.16
CA ASP A 132 13.57 -10.29 8.49
C ASP A 132 13.04 -10.57 7.06
N PHE A 133 11.87 -10.02 6.70
CA PHE A 133 11.23 -10.21 5.39
C PHE A 133 11.50 -9.05 4.43
N ILE A 134 11.77 -7.87 4.96
CA ILE A 134 11.99 -6.66 4.16
C ILE A 134 13.44 -6.66 3.64
N PRO A 135 13.65 -6.50 2.32
CA PRO A 135 15.01 -6.49 1.76
C PRO A 135 15.85 -5.31 2.26
N GLU A 136 17.15 -5.53 2.44
CA GLU A 136 18.11 -4.47 2.82
C GLU A 136 18.03 -3.24 1.91
N SER A 137 17.70 -3.40 0.63
CA SER A 137 17.53 -2.29 -0.33
C SER A 137 16.40 -1.29 0.02
N VAL A 138 15.53 -1.64 0.96
CA VAL A 138 14.40 -0.82 1.42
C VAL A 138 14.71 -0.11 2.75
N VAL A 139 15.68 -0.61 3.51
CA VAL A 139 16.07 -0.13 4.84
C VAL A 139 17.02 1.08 4.74
#